data_AF-A0AA35ZPF6-F1
#
_entry.id   AF-A0AA35ZPF6-F1
#
_cell.length_a   1.000
_cell.length_b   1.000
_cell.length_c   1.000
_cell.angle_alpha   90.00
_cell.angle_beta   90.00
_cell.angle_gamma   90.00
#
_symmetry.space_group_name_H-M   'P 1'
#
loop_
_entity.id
_entity.type
_entity.pdbx_description
1 polymer ?
#
loop_
_entity_poly.entity_id
_entity_poly.type
_entity_poly.pdbx_seq_one_letter_code
_entity_poly.pdbx_strand_id
1 'polypeptide(L)'
;MAIPSVMLNFLFPPPPSLFVSTMSVIGLTSLSSSGYMEIKGKHMQYSKFLNVGVVKKEDNTKLSSRNGMLFSYTPAFLVGLASLLVFHDQDLRFMLLASALTAHFLKRVLEVLFLHKYSGSMLLESAIIISLIGIIGNFYHHYLLANLRKNGEKEYKIPQGGRSYATREWYVSKFGDKFPKNVKAFIPYIF
;
A
#
# COMPACT_ATOMS: atom_id res chain seq x y z
N MET A 1 0.37 -12.64 -19.85
CA MET A 1 -1.01 -12.20 -19.59
C MET A 1 -1.09 -11.81 -18.13
N ALA A 2 -1.41 -10.56 -17.80
CA ALA A 2 -1.31 -10.04 -16.44
C ALA A 2 -2.40 -10.64 -15.54
N ILE A 3 -2.01 -11.07 -14.34
CA ILE A 3 -2.89 -11.72 -13.37
C ILE A 3 -3.70 -10.62 -12.64
N PRO A 4 -5.03 -10.71 -12.58
CA PRO A 4 -5.86 -9.78 -11.81
C PRO A 4 -5.51 -9.83 -10.31
N SER A 5 -5.51 -8.68 -9.65
CA SER A 5 -5.11 -8.50 -8.25
C SER A 5 -5.87 -9.38 -7.23
N VAL A 6 -7.10 -9.79 -7.55
CA VAL A 6 -7.87 -10.77 -6.74
C VAL A 6 -7.16 -12.14 -6.68
N MET A 7 -6.49 -12.56 -7.76
CA MET A 7 -5.68 -13.79 -7.78
C MET A 7 -4.37 -13.66 -6.99
N LEU A 8 -3.84 -12.46 -6.78
CA LEU A 8 -2.61 -12.26 -6.00
C LEU A 8 -2.86 -12.44 -4.49
N ASN A 9 -4.01 -11.99 -3.98
CA ASN A 9 -4.42 -12.21 -2.58
C ASN A 9 -4.61 -13.70 -2.24
N PHE A 10 -4.90 -14.53 -3.24
CA PHE A 10 -4.96 -15.99 -3.09
C PHE A 10 -3.56 -16.65 -3.04
N LEU A 11 -2.57 -16.11 -3.75
CA LEU A 11 -1.26 -16.75 -3.94
C LEU A 11 -0.24 -16.51 -2.81
N PHE A 12 -0.36 -15.41 -2.07
CA PHE A 12 0.52 -15.09 -0.94
C PHE A 12 -0.28 -14.51 0.23
N PRO A 13 -0.92 -15.34 1.06
CA PRO A 13 -1.66 -14.84 2.21
C PRO A 13 -0.68 -14.12 3.15
N PRO A 14 -0.99 -12.89 3.57
CA PRO A 14 -0.20 -12.23 4.59
C PRO A 14 -0.30 -13.03 5.90
N PRO A 15 0.71 -12.95 6.78
CA PRO A 15 0.65 -13.64 8.07
C PRO A 15 -0.63 -13.23 8.79
N PRO A 16 -1.43 -14.19 9.32
CA PRO A 16 -2.67 -13.88 9.99
C PRO A 16 -2.36 -13.00 11.20
N SER A 17 -2.68 -11.73 11.07
CA SER A 17 -2.56 -10.76 12.15
C SER A 17 -3.82 -9.92 12.14
N LEU A 18 -4.40 -9.73 13.33
CA LEU A 18 -5.57 -8.88 13.52
C LEU A 18 -5.32 -7.50 12.91
N PHE A 19 -4.10 -6.98 13.06
CA PHE A 19 -3.67 -5.72 12.46
C PHE A 19 -3.83 -5.70 10.93
N VAL A 20 -3.32 -6.70 10.21
CA VAL A 20 -3.40 -6.75 8.73
C VAL A 20 -4.84 -6.87 8.25
N SER A 21 -5.65 -7.71 8.90
CA SER A 21 -7.05 -7.87 8.57
C SER A 21 -7.83 -6.56 8.83
N THR A 22 -7.63 -5.92 9.97
CA THR A 22 -8.27 -4.65 10.31
C THR A 22 -7.87 -3.54 9.34
N MET A 23 -6.58 -3.39 9.03
CA MET A 23 -6.10 -2.37 8.07
C MET A 23 -6.67 -2.59 6.66
N SER A 24 -6.80 -3.86 6.24
CA SER A 24 -7.40 -4.20 4.94
C SER A 24 -8.89 -3.81 4.87
N VAL A 25 -9.65 -4.06 5.96
CA VAL A 25 -11.06 -3.67 6.06
C VAL A 25 -11.19 -2.14 6.08
N ILE A 26 -10.35 -1.44 6.84
CA ILE A 26 -10.35 0.03 6.88
C ILE A 26 -10.02 0.60 5.50
N GLY A 27 -9.01 0.07 4.81
CA GLY A 27 -8.64 0.51 3.46
C GLY A 27 -9.79 0.33 2.47
N LEU A 28 -10.45 -0.84 2.47
CA LEU A 28 -11.56 -1.12 1.57
C LEU A 28 -12.77 -0.22 1.85
N THR A 29 -13.11 -0.04 3.12
CA THR A 29 -14.26 0.79 3.52
C THR A 29 -14.00 2.27 3.23
N SER A 30 -12.78 2.76 3.52
CA SER A 30 -12.36 4.13 3.21
C SER A 30 -12.39 4.43 1.71
N LEU A 31 -11.86 3.52 0.87
CA LEU A 31 -11.89 3.67 -0.58
C LEU A 31 -13.32 3.65 -1.13
N SER A 32 -14.15 2.72 -0.66
CA SER A 32 -15.55 2.61 -1.09
C SER A 32 -16.36 3.85 -0.68
N SER A 33 -16.13 4.35 0.55
CA SER A 33 -16.78 5.57 1.05
C SER A 33 -16.37 6.79 0.22
N SER A 34 -15.08 6.94 -0.07
CA SER A 34 -14.56 8.04 -0.90
C SER A 34 -15.13 8.01 -2.32
N GLY A 35 -15.18 6.83 -2.94
CA GLY A 35 -15.79 6.66 -4.27
C GLY A 35 -17.29 6.94 -4.27
N TYR A 36 -18.02 6.53 -3.22
CA TYR A 36 -19.44 6.85 -3.08
C TYR A 36 -19.70 8.37 -2.92
N MET A 37 -18.84 9.07 -2.17
CA MET A 37 -18.93 10.53 -2.02
C MET A 37 -18.67 11.25 -3.34
N GLU A 38 -17.72 10.76 -4.14
CA GLU A 38 -17.44 11.29 -5.48
C GLU A 38 -18.65 11.13 -6.41
N ILE A 39 -19.33 9.97 -6.40
CA ILE A 39 -20.57 9.73 -7.20
C ILE A 39 -21.68 10.71 -6.79
N LYS A 40 -21.74 11.10 -5.51
CA LYS A 40 -22.68 12.13 -5.01
C LYS A 40 -22.28 13.57 -5.35
N GLY A 41 -21.19 13.78 -6.09
CA GLY A 41 -20.67 15.10 -6.43
C GLY A 41 -19.94 15.81 -5.28
N LYS A 42 -19.65 15.10 -4.18
CA LYS A 42 -18.82 15.62 -3.09
C LYS A 42 -17.35 15.29 -3.36
N HIS A 43 -16.67 16.20 -4.04
CA HIS A 43 -15.27 16.02 -4.42
C HIS A 43 -14.31 16.45 -3.31
N MET A 44 -13.10 15.87 -3.32
CA MET A 44 -11.99 16.33 -2.51
C MET A 44 -11.61 17.77 -2.89
N GLN A 45 -11.45 18.64 -1.90
CA GLN A 45 -11.42 20.08 -2.09
C GLN A 45 -10.00 20.60 -2.35
N TYR A 46 -9.50 20.33 -3.56
CA TYR A 46 -8.18 20.78 -4.00
C TYR A 46 -8.19 21.26 -5.46
N SER A 47 -7.39 22.30 -5.74
CA SER A 47 -7.15 22.87 -7.06
C SER A 47 -8.47 23.14 -7.81
N LYS A 48 -8.73 22.43 -8.92
CA LYS A 48 -9.91 22.59 -9.78
C LYS A 48 -11.24 22.22 -9.13
N PHE A 49 -11.22 21.39 -8.09
CA PHE A 49 -12.42 20.90 -7.41
C PHE A 49 -12.79 21.72 -6.18
N LEU A 50 -12.04 22.80 -5.92
CA LEU A 50 -12.32 23.68 -4.80
C LEU A 50 -13.71 24.32 -4.93
N ASN A 51 -14.52 24.19 -3.89
CA ASN A 51 -15.93 24.59 -3.77
C ASN A 51 -16.91 23.86 -4.70
N VAL A 52 -16.48 22.83 -5.44
CA VAL A 52 -17.40 22.04 -6.27
C VAL A 52 -18.21 21.11 -5.37
N GLY A 53 -19.55 21.17 -5.47
CA GLY A 53 -20.47 20.34 -4.68
C GLY A 53 -20.70 20.83 -3.24
N VAL A 54 -20.20 22.01 -2.87
CA VAL A 54 -20.33 22.59 -1.53
C VAL A 54 -21.49 23.59 -1.49
N VAL A 55 -22.52 23.32 -0.67
CA VAL A 55 -23.74 24.14 -0.56
C VAL A 55 -23.52 25.43 0.25
N LYS A 56 -22.54 25.45 1.17
CA LYS A 56 -22.14 26.63 1.96
C LYS A 56 -20.62 26.79 1.97
N LYS A 57 -20.11 27.97 1.60
CA LYS A 57 -18.69 28.31 1.78
C LYS A 57 -18.40 28.41 3.28
N GLU A 58 -17.97 27.31 3.89
CA GLU A 58 -17.31 27.35 5.19
C GLU A 58 -15.98 28.09 5.05
N ASP A 59 -15.65 28.89 6.06
CA ASP A 59 -14.37 29.60 6.15
C ASP A 59 -13.27 28.63 6.58
N ASN A 60 -13.00 27.66 5.71
CA ASN A 60 -11.97 26.65 5.92
C ASN A 60 -10.62 27.20 5.49
N THR A 61 -9.60 26.96 6.31
CA THR A 61 -8.22 27.38 6.05
C THR A 61 -7.73 26.81 4.72
N LYS A 62 -7.36 27.73 3.80
CA LYS A 62 -6.85 27.38 2.47
C LYS A 62 -5.33 27.43 2.49
N LEU A 63 -4.72 26.41 1.90
CA LEU A 63 -3.31 26.37 1.57
C LEU A 63 -3.13 26.66 0.08
N SER A 64 -1.98 27.22 -0.32
CA SER A 64 -1.59 27.18 -1.73
C SER A 64 -1.50 25.71 -2.17
N SER A 65 -1.90 25.39 -3.40
CA SER A 65 -1.82 24.00 -3.87
C SER A 65 -0.41 23.44 -3.78
N ARG A 66 0.63 24.26 -3.99
CA ARG A 66 2.03 23.83 -3.81
C ARG A 66 2.28 23.35 -2.38
N ASN A 67 1.90 24.15 -1.38
CA ASN A 67 2.12 23.82 0.03
C ASN A 67 1.26 22.63 0.47
N GLY A 68 0.01 22.56 0.01
CA GLY A 68 -0.87 21.41 0.27
C GLY A 68 -0.27 20.10 -0.25
N MET A 69 0.22 20.09 -1.49
CA MET A 69 0.84 18.90 -2.07
C MET A 69 2.18 18.54 -1.40
N LEU A 70 3.00 19.53 -1.04
CA LEU A 70 4.22 19.29 -0.24
C LEU A 70 3.87 18.65 1.11
N PHE A 71 2.85 19.19 1.79
CA PHE A 71 2.38 18.67 3.07
C PHE A 71 1.84 17.23 2.96
N SER A 72 1.22 16.87 1.85
CA SER A 72 0.74 15.50 1.62
C SER A 72 1.85 14.50 1.32
N TYR A 73 2.89 14.87 0.56
CA TYR A 73 3.93 13.92 0.14
C TYR A 73 5.12 13.83 1.09
N THR A 74 5.50 14.93 1.74
CA THR A 74 6.71 14.98 2.59
C THR A 74 6.65 13.99 3.75
N PRO A 75 5.54 13.86 4.51
CA PRO A 75 5.46 12.89 5.59
C PRO A 75 5.59 11.44 5.09
N ALA A 76 4.99 11.11 3.95
CA ALA A 76 5.13 9.78 3.35
C ALA A 76 6.58 9.48 2.94
N PHE A 77 7.30 10.46 2.38
CA PHE A 77 8.74 10.35 2.12
C PHE A 77 9.54 10.12 3.40
N LEU A 78 9.29 10.88 4.46
CA LEU A 78 9.99 10.75 5.74
C LEU A 78 9.77 9.37 6.38
N VAL A 79 8.56 8.81 6.27
CA VAL A 79 8.27 7.44 6.74
C VAL A 79 9.09 6.40 5.97
N GLY A 80 9.20 6.54 4.65
CA GLY A 80 10.02 5.65 3.84
C GLY A 80 11.51 5.73 4.20
N LEU A 81 12.02 6.96 4.34
CA LEU A 81 13.39 7.21 4.76
C LEU A 81 13.67 6.66 6.17
N ALA A 82 12.79 6.92 7.13
CA ALA A 82 12.89 6.38 8.49
C ALA A 82 12.88 4.85 8.49
N SER A 83 12.06 4.23 7.63
CA SER A 83 12.01 2.77 7.50
C SER A 83 13.34 2.20 7.01
N LEU A 84 14.02 2.87 6.06
CA LEU A 84 15.35 2.46 5.60
C LEU A 84 16.42 2.59 6.70
N LEU A 85 16.32 3.61 7.55
CA LEU A 85 17.27 3.85 8.63
C LEU A 85 17.07 2.91 9.82
N VAL A 86 15.81 2.66 10.20
CA VAL A 86 15.46 1.82 11.36
C VAL A 86 15.59 0.33 11.04
N PHE A 87 15.26 -0.08 9.82
CA PHE A 87 15.20 -1.49 9.42
C PHE A 87 16.32 -1.85 8.43
N HIS A 88 17.55 -1.40 8.70
CA HIS A 88 18.69 -1.63 7.81
C HIS A 88 19.11 -3.11 7.69
N ASP A 89 18.83 -3.93 8.71
CA ASP A 89 19.21 -5.37 8.76
C ASP A 89 18.14 -6.32 8.20
N GLN A 90 17.19 -5.81 7.41
CA GLN A 90 16.12 -6.62 6.81
C GLN A 90 16.55 -7.21 5.46
N ASP A 91 15.76 -8.19 5.00
CA ASP A 91 15.97 -8.86 3.71
C ASP A 91 16.07 -7.88 2.52
N LEU A 92 16.84 -8.26 1.49
CA LEU A 92 16.97 -7.51 0.22
C LEU A 92 15.61 -7.08 -0.36
N ARG A 93 14.59 -7.93 -0.26
CA ARG A 93 13.24 -7.62 -0.73
C ARG A 93 12.63 -6.41 -0.02
N PHE A 94 12.82 -6.33 1.30
CA PHE A 94 12.38 -5.18 2.08
C PHE A 94 13.15 -3.94 1.64
N MET A 95 14.48 -4.02 1.55
CA MET A 95 15.33 -2.89 1.14
C MET A 95 14.93 -2.34 -0.24
N LEU A 96 14.66 -3.23 -1.21
CA LEU A 96 14.24 -2.83 -2.56
C LEU A 96 12.89 -2.10 -2.55
N LEU A 97 11.88 -2.61 -1.83
CA LEU A 97 10.59 -1.90 -1.75
C LEU A 97 10.74 -0.59 -0.98
N ALA A 98 11.43 -0.60 0.16
CA ALA A 98 11.64 0.58 0.97
C ALA A 98 12.36 1.69 0.19
N SER A 99 13.36 1.32 -0.61
CA SER A 99 14.04 2.22 -1.52
C SER A 99 13.12 2.73 -2.64
N ALA A 100 12.34 1.83 -3.26
CA ALA A 100 11.42 2.21 -4.34
C ALA A 100 10.32 3.18 -3.86
N LEU A 101 9.71 2.95 -2.71
CA LEU A 101 8.69 3.83 -2.13
C LEU A 101 9.29 5.16 -1.69
N THR A 102 10.47 5.14 -1.05
CA THR A 102 11.19 6.36 -0.67
C THR A 102 11.55 7.18 -1.90
N ALA A 103 12.10 6.56 -2.94
CA ALA A 103 12.44 7.22 -4.20
C ALA A 103 11.19 7.76 -4.91
N HIS A 104 10.07 7.02 -4.88
CA HIS A 104 8.79 7.48 -5.43
C HIS A 104 8.32 8.78 -4.76
N PHE A 105 8.23 8.81 -3.43
CA PHE A 105 7.78 10.00 -2.72
C PHE A 105 8.80 11.15 -2.80
N LEU A 106 10.10 10.85 -2.81
CA LEU A 106 11.14 11.85 -3.06
C LEU A 106 10.95 12.50 -4.43
N LYS A 107 10.77 11.70 -5.48
CA LYS A 107 10.48 12.20 -6.83
C LYS A 107 9.26 13.10 -6.81
N ARG A 108 8.16 12.71 -6.14
CA ARG A 108 6.96 13.55 -6.01
C ARG A 108 7.25 14.88 -5.32
N VAL A 109 8.03 14.90 -4.24
CA VAL A 109 8.44 16.14 -3.55
C VAL A 109 9.27 17.03 -4.48
N LEU A 110 10.26 16.46 -5.19
CA LEU A 110 11.09 17.20 -6.14
C LEU A 110 10.27 17.78 -7.30
N GLU A 111 9.30 17.02 -7.82
CA GLU A 111 8.39 17.54 -8.84
C GLU A 111 7.58 18.73 -8.33
N VAL A 112 7.09 18.67 -7.09
CA VAL A 112 6.30 19.77 -6.49
C VAL A 112 7.17 21.02 -6.28
N LEU A 113 8.43 20.85 -5.91
CA LEU A 113 9.37 21.95 -5.72
C LEU A 113 9.80 22.58 -7.05
N PHE A 114 10.21 21.76 -8.02
CA PHE A 114 10.98 22.23 -9.18
C PHE A 114 10.22 22.20 -10.50
N LEU A 115 9.27 21.27 -10.70
CA LEU A 115 8.67 21.05 -12.03
C LEU A 115 7.23 21.58 -12.13
N HIS A 116 6.41 21.37 -11.10
CA HIS A 116 5.00 21.69 -11.14
C HIS A 116 4.74 23.19 -10.98
N LYS A 117 3.90 23.73 -11.88
CA LYS A 117 3.34 25.07 -11.78
C LYS A 117 1.94 24.96 -11.17
N TYR A 118 1.80 25.42 -9.94
CA TYR A 118 0.54 25.44 -9.22
C TYR A 118 -0.12 26.81 -9.34
N SER A 119 -1.41 26.83 -9.70
CA SER A 119 -2.23 28.03 -9.79
C SER A 119 -3.46 28.01 -8.86
N GLY A 120 -3.72 26.90 -8.18
CA GLY A 120 -4.89 26.71 -7.30
C GLY A 120 -4.57 26.75 -5.81
N SER A 121 -5.62 26.53 -5.01
CA SER A 121 -5.55 26.31 -3.56
C SER A 121 -6.12 24.96 -3.16
N MET A 122 -5.81 24.52 -1.94
CA MET A 122 -6.25 23.26 -1.36
C MET A 122 -6.74 23.49 0.06
N LEU A 123 -7.85 22.87 0.46
CA LEU A 123 -8.28 22.94 1.86
C LEU A 123 -7.31 22.16 2.75
N LEU A 124 -7.00 22.73 3.91
CA LEU A 124 -6.13 22.09 4.90
C LEU A 124 -6.63 20.70 5.28
N GLU A 125 -7.93 20.53 5.47
CA GLU A 125 -8.54 19.23 5.79
C GLU A 125 -8.25 18.17 4.72
N SER A 126 -8.40 18.53 3.43
CA SER A 126 -8.04 17.62 2.34
C SER A 126 -6.55 17.27 2.36
N ALA A 127 -5.68 18.23 2.70
CA ALA A 127 -4.23 17.98 2.78
C ALA A 127 -3.89 17.01 3.92
N ILE A 128 -4.56 17.16 5.08
CA ILE A 128 -4.45 16.27 6.23
C ILE A 128 -4.92 14.87 5.87
N ILE A 129 -6.11 14.73 5.29
CA ILE A 129 -6.68 13.42 4.92
C ILE A 129 -5.74 12.68 3.96
N ILE A 130 -5.27 13.33 2.89
CA ILE A 130 -4.34 12.71 1.93
C ILE A 130 -3.03 12.34 2.63
N SER A 131 -2.50 13.20 3.49
CA SER A 131 -1.26 12.96 4.21
C SER A 131 -1.38 11.72 5.13
N LEU A 132 -2.47 11.62 5.90
CA LEU A 132 -2.73 10.48 6.79
C LEU A 132 -2.85 9.17 6.02
N ILE A 133 -3.60 9.15 4.92
CA ILE A 133 -3.72 7.97 4.06
C ILE A 133 -2.34 7.55 3.52
N GLY A 134 -1.53 8.52 3.09
CA GLY A 134 -0.17 8.28 2.62
C GLY A 134 0.74 7.69 3.69
N ILE A 135 0.75 8.27 4.90
CA ILE A 135 1.54 7.79 6.04
C ILE A 135 1.12 6.37 6.42
N ILE A 136 -0.17 6.14 6.64
CA ILE A 136 -0.70 4.86 7.10
C ILE A 136 -0.46 3.77 6.04
N GLY A 137 -0.75 4.06 4.78
CA GLY A 137 -0.52 3.12 3.69
C GLY A 137 0.96 2.76 3.53
N ASN A 138 1.84 3.76 3.57
CA ASN A 138 3.28 3.53 3.44
C ASN A 138 3.84 2.73 4.62
N PHE A 139 3.45 3.10 5.85
CA PHE A 139 3.81 2.36 7.05
C PHE A 139 3.29 0.92 7.02
N TYR A 140 2.04 0.71 6.61
CA TYR A 140 1.44 -0.62 6.48
C TYR A 140 2.24 -1.52 5.53
N HIS A 141 2.69 -0.99 4.38
CA HIS A 141 3.51 -1.75 3.44
C HIS A 141 4.89 -2.12 3.99
N HIS A 142 5.56 -1.20 4.71
CA HIS A 142 6.83 -1.50 5.37
C HIS A 142 6.64 -2.51 6.50
N TYR A 143 5.60 -2.34 7.33
CA TYR A 143 5.26 -3.26 8.41
C TYR A 143 4.99 -4.68 7.90
N LEU A 144 4.20 -4.82 6.83
CA LEU A 144 3.88 -6.12 6.26
C LEU A 144 5.14 -6.86 5.85
N LEU A 145 6.06 -6.19 5.15
CA LEU A 145 7.29 -6.82 4.66
C LEU A 145 8.31 -7.13 5.74
N ALA A 146 8.47 -6.25 6.73
CA ALA A 146 9.33 -6.53 7.89
C ALA A 146 8.85 -7.79 8.65
N ASN A 147 7.55 -8.10 8.59
CA ASN A 147 6.95 -9.25 9.30
C ASN A 147 6.66 -10.47 8.42
N LEU A 148 6.92 -10.39 7.10
CA LEU A 148 6.65 -11.50 6.18
C LEU A 148 7.69 -12.63 6.26
N ARG A 149 8.79 -12.47 7.02
CA ARG A 149 9.74 -13.53 7.38
C ARG A 149 10.53 -13.16 8.63
N LYS A 150 10.66 -14.07 9.62
CA LYS A 150 11.58 -13.88 10.75
C LYS A 150 13.02 -14.16 10.28
N ASN A 151 13.94 -13.23 10.56
CA ASN A 151 15.37 -13.40 10.32
C ASN A 151 15.86 -14.74 10.91
N GLY A 152 16.35 -15.64 10.05
CA GLY A 152 16.90 -16.94 10.44
C GLY A 152 16.11 -18.17 10.00
N GLU A 153 14.82 -18.06 9.66
CA GLU A 153 14.05 -19.18 9.10
C GLU A 153 14.37 -19.36 7.61
N LYS A 154 15.53 -19.95 7.32
CA LYS A 154 15.86 -20.48 5.98
C LYS A 154 15.07 -21.75 5.66
N GLU A 155 14.33 -22.25 6.63
CA GLU A 155 13.51 -23.44 6.50
C GLU A 155 12.28 -23.15 5.64
N TYR A 156 12.03 -24.01 4.67
CA TYR A 156 10.87 -23.89 3.82
C TYR A 156 9.65 -24.32 4.64
N LYS A 157 8.63 -23.48 4.72
CA LYS A 157 7.35 -23.86 5.30
C LYS A 157 6.44 -24.39 4.19
N ILE A 158 5.66 -25.41 4.53
CA ILE A 158 4.66 -25.96 3.62
C ILE A 158 3.65 -24.84 3.30
N PRO A 159 3.48 -24.49 2.02
CA PRO A 159 2.56 -23.43 1.62
C PRO A 159 1.10 -23.87 1.85
N GLN A 160 0.27 -22.94 2.33
CA GLN A 160 -1.17 -23.18 2.53
C GLN A 160 -2.01 -22.93 1.24
N GLY A 161 -1.36 -22.65 0.10
CA GLY A 161 -2.01 -22.29 -1.16
C GLY A 161 -1.29 -22.82 -2.40
N GLY A 162 -1.95 -22.72 -3.56
CA GLY A 162 -1.52 -23.33 -4.81
C GLY A 162 -0.16 -22.82 -5.32
N ARG A 163 0.68 -23.74 -5.78
CA ARG A 163 2.01 -23.47 -6.33
C ARG A 163 2.08 -23.87 -7.80
N SER A 164 3.04 -23.31 -8.55
CA SER A 164 3.33 -23.85 -9.90
C SER A 164 3.65 -25.34 -9.80
N TYR A 165 3.43 -26.11 -10.88
CA TYR A 165 3.75 -27.54 -10.90
C TYR A 165 5.19 -27.81 -10.45
N ALA A 166 6.15 -27.09 -11.03
CA ALA A 166 7.57 -27.22 -10.66
C ALA A 166 7.82 -26.93 -9.17
N THR A 167 7.16 -25.90 -8.63
CA THR A 167 7.28 -25.57 -7.21
C THR A 167 6.61 -26.62 -6.32
N ARG A 168 5.45 -27.16 -6.69
CA ARG A 168 4.77 -28.22 -5.95
C ARG A 168 5.59 -29.50 -5.93
N GLU A 169 6.11 -29.95 -7.07
CA GLU A 169 6.98 -31.13 -7.17
C GLU A 169 8.20 -30.99 -6.27
N TRP A 170 8.83 -29.80 -6.24
CA TRP A 170 9.92 -29.53 -5.32
C TRP A 170 9.52 -29.59 -3.84
N TYR A 171 8.31 -29.13 -3.49
CA TYR A 171 7.80 -29.26 -2.11
C TYR A 171 7.43 -30.72 -1.77
N VAL A 172 6.85 -31.48 -2.70
CA VAL A 172 6.57 -32.90 -2.53
C VAL A 172 7.88 -33.67 -2.33
N SER A 173 8.92 -33.40 -3.13
CA SER A 173 10.23 -34.02 -2.98
C SER A 173 10.92 -33.66 -1.66
N LYS A 174 10.69 -32.43 -1.15
CA LYS A 174 11.32 -31.94 0.08
C LYS A 174 10.60 -32.40 1.36
N PHE A 175 9.28 -32.47 1.36
CA PHE A 175 8.47 -32.75 2.56
C PHE A 175 7.86 -34.15 2.57
N GLY A 176 7.90 -34.89 1.45
CA GLY A 176 7.39 -36.25 1.35
C GLY A 176 5.96 -36.37 1.86
N ASP A 177 5.73 -37.34 2.74
CA ASP A 177 4.40 -37.61 3.34
C ASP A 177 3.86 -36.49 4.22
N LYS A 178 4.71 -35.55 4.66
CA LYS A 178 4.26 -34.37 5.42
C LYS A 178 3.61 -33.31 4.52
N PHE A 179 3.77 -33.40 3.20
CA PHE A 179 3.13 -32.47 2.26
C PHE A 179 1.63 -32.80 2.11
N PRO A 180 0.71 -31.85 2.36
CA PRO A 180 -0.72 -32.12 2.32
C PRO A 180 -1.18 -32.49 0.89
N LYS A 181 -1.79 -33.66 0.74
CA LYS A 181 -2.27 -34.17 -0.56
C LYS A 181 -3.40 -33.33 -1.17
N ASN A 182 -4.08 -32.55 -0.33
CA ASN A 182 -5.14 -31.60 -0.72
C ASN A 182 -4.59 -30.28 -1.29
N VAL A 183 -3.29 -29.99 -1.15
CA VAL A 183 -2.66 -28.79 -1.74
C VAL A 183 -2.34 -29.08 -3.21
N LYS A 184 -3.16 -28.48 -4.08
CA LYS A 184 -3.10 -28.60 -5.53
C LYS A 184 -2.15 -27.60 -6.17
N ALA A 185 -1.74 -27.88 -7.40
CA ALA A 185 -1.00 -26.89 -8.18
C ALA A 185 -1.94 -25.72 -8.53
N PHE A 186 -1.39 -24.61 -9.01
CA PHE A 186 -1.95 -23.31 -9.40
C PHE A 186 -3.49 -23.14 -9.56
N ILE A 187 -4.25 -24.16 -10.00
CA ILE A 187 -5.71 -24.13 -10.09
C ILE A 187 -6.33 -25.24 -9.21
N PRO A 188 -6.94 -24.89 -8.06
CA PRO A 188 -7.70 -25.85 -7.26
C PRO A 188 -8.80 -26.53 -8.10
N TYR A 189 -8.94 -27.85 -7.96
CA TYR A 189 -9.99 -28.69 -8.57
C TYR A 189 -9.98 -28.87 -10.09
N ILE A 190 -9.02 -28.26 -10.79
CA ILE A 190 -8.78 -28.52 -12.22
C ILE A 190 -7.48 -29.33 -12.40
N PHE A 191 -6.49 -29.13 -11.52
CA PHE A 191 -5.18 -29.78 -11.57
C PHE A 191 -4.69 -30.21 -10.17
#